data_AF-A0A135V248-F1
#
_entry.id   AF-A0A135V248-F1
#
_cell.length_a   1.000
_cell.length_b   1.000
_cell.length_c   1.000
_cell.angle_alpha   90.00
_cell.angle_beta   90.00
_cell.angle_gamma   90.00
#
_symmetry.space_group_name_H-M   'P 1'
#
loop_
_entity.id
_entity.type
_entity.pdbx_description
1 polymer ?
#
loop_
_entity_poly.entity_id
_entity_poly.type
_entity_poly.pdbx_seq_one_letter_code
_entity_poly.pdbx_strand_id
1 'polypeptide(L)'
;MTNNPQNCRAQSGSFDLYHEGHSGLLSINIANQYLQGWLASTKPDIVQFMLGTTDIVASYTKMTGLMRASNPRMKILVCTPATSKTSMRLLTLIYLADDRLIPLSFNGRGIDALNQRIPGWAIEQNSTNSPIIVADCSCSAGFTTSMLRDGVHPNDQGDQVIARQLGPLLIKYVKDLIAERGL
;
A
#
# COMPACT_ATOMS: atom_id res chain seq x y z
N MET A 1 -4.30 -11.01 10.12
CA MET A 1 -3.52 -12.25 10.43
C MET A 1 -2.19 -11.89 11.10
N THR A 2 -1.38 -12.86 11.56
CA THR A 2 -0.06 -12.64 12.21
C THR A 2 1.05 -13.57 11.70
N ASN A 3 0.90 -14.17 10.50
CA ASN A 3 1.90 -15.09 9.98
C ASN A 3 3.18 -14.35 9.57
N ASN A 4 4.33 -14.98 9.78
CA ASN A 4 5.63 -14.38 9.48
C ASN A 4 6.46 -15.33 8.61
N PRO A 5 6.16 -15.46 7.29
CA PRO A 5 6.87 -16.39 6.40
C PRO A 5 8.38 -16.13 6.30
N GLN A 6 8.80 -14.91 6.63
CA GLN A 6 10.18 -14.45 6.57
C GLN A 6 10.93 -14.55 7.91
N ASN A 7 10.26 -14.93 9.00
CA ASN A 7 10.83 -14.97 10.36
C ASN A 7 11.44 -13.61 10.82
N CYS A 8 10.90 -12.49 10.33
CA CYS A 8 11.32 -11.14 10.69
C CYS A 8 11.10 -10.92 12.19
N ARG A 9 12.16 -10.64 12.95
CA ARG A 9 12.06 -10.49 14.41
C ARG A 9 11.81 -9.03 14.80
N ALA A 10 10.70 -8.78 15.49
CA ALA A 10 10.44 -7.50 16.10
C ALA A 10 11.51 -7.15 17.15
N GLN A 11 11.96 -5.90 17.17
CA GLN A 11 12.93 -5.40 18.15
C GLN A 11 12.33 -5.20 19.55
N SER A 12 11.00 -5.10 19.66
CA SER A 12 10.26 -5.06 20.92
C SER A 12 9.20 -6.15 20.95
N GLY A 13 9.00 -6.77 22.12
CA GLY A 13 7.86 -7.65 22.37
C GLY A 13 6.50 -6.92 22.39
N SER A 14 6.49 -5.59 22.33
CA SER A 14 5.28 -4.75 22.20
C SER A 14 4.94 -4.37 20.75
N PHE A 15 5.63 -4.94 19.76
CA PHE A 15 5.35 -4.67 18.35
C PHE A 15 4.11 -5.44 17.89
N ASP A 16 3.15 -4.75 17.29
CA ASP A 16 1.96 -5.38 16.74
C ASP A 16 2.29 -6.16 15.46
N LEU A 17 1.92 -7.44 15.43
CA LEU A 17 2.14 -8.37 14.31
C LEU A 17 0.90 -8.51 13.42
N TYR A 18 -0.21 -7.83 13.71
CA TYR A 18 -1.44 -7.92 12.91
C TYR A 18 -1.32 -7.15 11.58
N HIS A 19 -1.52 -7.87 10.46
CA HIS A 19 -1.57 -7.31 9.11
C HIS A 19 -2.58 -8.03 8.20
N GLU A 20 -2.84 -7.50 7.00
CA GLU A 20 -3.56 -8.20 5.92
C GLU A 20 -2.74 -8.18 4.60
N GLY A 21 -1.43 -8.42 4.69
CA GLY A 21 -0.60 -8.82 3.55
C GLY A 21 -0.71 -10.32 3.26
N HIS A 22 -1.00 -10.70 2.01
CA HIS A 22 -1.28 -12.08 1.59
C HIS A 22 -0.42 -12.49 0.39
N SER A 23 0.22 -13.67 0.47
CA SER A 23 1.21 -14.11 -0.52
C SER A 23 0.60 -14.39 -1.90
N GLY A 24 1.07 -13.67 -2.93
CA GLY A 24 0.59 -13.79 -4.32
C GLY A 24 -0.86 -13.34 -4.54
N LEU A 25 -1.47 -12.62 -3.59
CA LEU A 25 -2.88 -12.26 -3.69
C LEU A 25 -3.08 -10.96 -4.49
N LEU A 26 -3.57 -11.13 -5.71
CA LEU A 26 -3.84 -10.04 -6.67
C LEU A 26 -4.87 -9.01 -6.15
N SER A 27 -4.64 -7.72 -6.43
CA SER A 27 -5.54 -6.62 -6.02
C SER A 27 -6.99 -6.80 -6.49
N ILE A 28 -7.19 -7.39 -7.68
CA ILE A 28 -8.52 -7.68 -8.22
C ILE A 28 -9.24 -8.78 -7.42
N ASN A 29 -8.51 -9.75 -6.88
CA ASN A 29 -9.08 -10.78 -6.00
C ASN A 29 -9.42 -10.17 -4.64
N ILE A 30 -8.53 -9.35 -4.07
CA ILE A 30 -8.78 -8.58 -2.84
C ILE A 30 -10.07 -7.75 -2.97
N ALA A 31 -10.20 -7.00 -4.05
CA ALA A 31 -11.36 -6.17 -4.36
C ALA A 31 -12.66 -6.96 -4.59
N ASN A 32 -12.58 -8.22 -5.05
CA ASN A 32 -13.74 -9.02 -5.43
C ASN A 32 -14.20 -10.02 -4.37
N GLN A 33 -13.31 -10.52 -3.51
CA GLN A 33 -13.55 -11.71 -2.69
C GLN A 33 -13.25 -11.50 -1.20
N TYR A 34 -12.22 -10.71 -0.85
CA TYR A 34 -11.66 -10.72 0.52
C TYR A 34 -11.91 -9.43 1.32
N LEU A 35 -11.74 -8.26 0.72
CA LEU A 35 -11.68 -6.99 1.45
C LEU A 35 -12.95 -6.71 2.28
N GLN A 36 -14.14 -7.07 1.78
CA GLN A 36 -15.39 -6.86 2.51
C GLN A 36 -15.44 -7.65 3.83
N GLY A 37 -14.91 -8.88 3.85
CA GLY A 37 -14.81 -9.69 5.06
C GLY A 37 -13.80 -9.14 6.05
N TRP A 38 -12.63 -8.70 5.55
CA TRP A 38 -11.61 -8.05 6.39
C TRP A 38 -12.14 -6.77 7.05
N LEU A 39 -12.76 -5.88 6.28
CA LEU A 39 -13.36 -4.63 6.78
C LEU A 39 -14.41 -4.89 7.86
N ALA A 40 -15.30 -5.87 7.67
CA ALA A 40 -16.30 -6.24 8.67
C ALA A 40 -15.68 -6.80 9.96
N SER A 41 -14.57 -7.54 9.84
CA SER A 41 -13.85 -8.12 10.98
C SER A 41 -13.09 -7.06 11.78
N THR A 42 -12.18 -6.31 11.12
CA THR A 42 -11.23 -5.41 11.79
C THR A 42 -11.73 -3.98 11.97
N LYS A 43 -12.76 -3.55 11.21
CA LYS A 43 -13.39 -2.21 11.29
C LYS A 43 -12.38 -1.04 11.32
N PRO A 44 -11.47 -0.94 10.34
CA PRO A 44 -10.37 0.01 10.40
C PRO A 44 -10.84 1.46 10.17
N ASP A 45 -10.01 2.38 10.66
CA ASP A 45 -10.12 3.83 10.40
C ASP A 45 -9.08 4.34 9.39
N ILE A 46 -7.97 3.62 9.27
CA ILE A 46 -6.93 3.85 8.27
C ILE A 46 -6.77 2.56 7.48
N VAL A 47 -6.77 2.64 6.15
CA VAL A 47 -6.31 1.53 5.30
C VAL A 47 -5.15 1.99 4.41
N GLN A 48 -4.17 1.11 4.32
CA GLN A 48 -2.80 1.33 3.86
C GLN A 48 -2.53 0.22 2.82
N PHE A 49 -2.39 0.51 1.50
CA PHE A 49 -2.21 -0.55 0.47
C PHE A 49 -1.39 -0.27 -0.83
N MET A 50 -0.45 -1.15 -1.16
CA MET A 50 0.31 -1.31 -2.42
C MET A 50 0.01 -2.74 -2.88
N LEU A 51 -0.52 -2.88 -4.09
CA LEU A 51 -0.85 -4.18 -4.67
C LEU A 51 -0.64 -4.09 -6.19
N GLY A 52 -0.05 -5.12 -6.81
CA GLY A 52 0.13 -5.18 -8.26
C GLY A 52 -0.96 -5.99 -8.95
N THR A 53 -1.55 -5.44 -10.03
CA THR A 53 -2.25 -6.18 -11.11
C THR A 53 -2.26 -5.35 -12.39
N THR A 54 -2.61 -5.99 -13.51
CA THR A 54 -3.01 -5.34 -14.77
C THR A 54 -4.17 -4.34 -14.62
N ASP A 55 -5.02 -4.50 -13.61
CA ASP A 55 -6.30 -3.82 -13.46
C ASP A 55 -6.34 -2.94 -12.21
N ILE A 56 -5.21 -2.29 -11.93
CA ILE A 56 -4.95 -1.55 -10.69
C ILE A 56 -6.00 -0.47 -10.43
N VAL A 57 -6.40 0.32 -11.44
CA VAL A 57 -7.41 1.39 -11.29
C VAL A 57 -8.80 0.83 -11.00
N ALA A 58 -9.23 -0.23 -11.68
CA ALA A 58 -10.56 -0.81 -11.48
C ALA A 58 -10.68 -1.50 -10.11
N SER A 59 -9.64 -2.25 -9.72
CA SER A 59 -9.56 -2.86 -8.39
C SER A 59 -9.46 -1.79 -7.28
N TYR A 60 -8.63 -0.77 -7.44
CA TYR A 60 -8.47 0.30 -6.44
C TYR A 60 -9.76 1.11 -6.25
N THR A 61 -10.47 1.50 -7.32
CA THR A 61 -11.78 2.18 -7.20
C THR A 61 -12.79 1.30 -6.45
N LYS A 62 -12.87 0.00 -6.75
CA LYS A 62 -13.76 -0.92 -6.02
C LYS A 62 -13.36 -1.06 -4.55
N MET A 63 -12.06 -1.15 -4.26
CA MET A 63 -11.53 -1.19 -2.90
C MET A 63 -11.89 0.07 -2.10
N THR A 64 -11.69 1.26 -2.66
CA THR A 64 -12.09 2.55 -2.04
C THR A 64 -13.60 2.63 -1.82
N GLY A 65 -14.41 2.11 -2.75
CA GLY A 65 -15.86 1.99 -2.56
C GLY A 65 -16.24 1.12 -1.36
N LEU A 66 -15.65 -0.08 -1.25
CA LEU A 66 -15.87 -0.99 -0.11
C LEU A 66 -15.41 -0.37 1.22
N MET A 67 -14.24 0.28 1.24
CA MET A 67 -13.72 0.99 2.41
C MET A 67 -14.66 2.08 2.89
N ARG A 68 -15.18 2.91 1.97
CA ARG A 68 -16.11 4.00 2.29
C ARG A 68 -17.50 3.51 2.70
N ALA A 69 -17.95 2.38 2.16
CA ALA A 69 -19.17 1.71 2.61
C ALA A 69 -19.03 1.15 4.04
N SER A 70 -17.84 0.68 4.43
CA SER A 70 -17.56 0.21 5.80
C SER A 70 -17.29 1.36 6.79
N ASN A 71 -16.69 2.46 6.33
CA ASN A 71 -16.38 3.63 7.14
C ASN A 71 -16.36 4.89 6.24
N PRO A 72 -17.40 5.73 6.26
CA PRO A 72 -17.47 6.95 5.44
C PRO A 72 -16.37 7.99 5.73
N ARG A 73 -15.61 7.82 6.81
CA ARG A 73 -14.46 8.65 7.19
C ARG A 73 -13.11 7.93 7.04
N MET A 74 -13.07 6.78 6.36
CA MET A 74 -11.83 6.02 6.15
C MET A 74 -10.72 6.91 5.60
N LYS A 75 -9.60 7.00 6.32
CA LYS A 75 -8.39 7.66 5.85
C LYS A 75 -7.59 6.65 5.02
N ILE A 76 -7.43 6.91 3.73
CA ILE A 76 -6.94 5.93 2.74
C ILE A 76 -5.53 6.33 2.29
N LEU A 77 -4.67 5.33 2.11
CA LEU A 77 -3.23 5.47 1.97
C LEU A 77 -2.79 4.33 1.02
N VAL A 78 -2.24 4.61 -0.17
CA VAL A 78 -2.16 3.60 -1.28
C VAL A 78 -0.82 3.71 -2.05
N CYS A 79 0.06 2.69 -2.37
CA CYS A 79 1.47 2.82 -2.96
C CYS A 79 1.90 2.39 -4.38
N THR A 80 2.86 3.21 -4.89
CA THR A 80 3.69 3.18 -6.09
C THR A 80 5.13 2.81 -5.71
N PRO A 81 5.57 1.62 -6.10
CA PRO A 81 6.97 1.30 -6.20
C PRO A 81 7.31 1.25 -7.70
N ALA A 82 7.59 2.42 -8.28
CA ALA A 82 7.71 2.60 -9.72
C ALA A 82 9.16 2.47 -10.24
N THR A 83 9.27 1.97 -11.47
CA THR A 83 10.44 2.13 -12.34
C THR A 83 10.34 3.44 -13.12
N SER A 84 10.87 3.54 -14.34
CA SER A 84 11.50 4.79 -14.80
C SER A 84 10.55 5.86 -15.36
N LYS A 85 10.62 7.03 -14.71
CA LYS A 85 10.27 8.39 -15.16
C LYS A 85 8.78 8.80 -15.22
N THR A 86 8.60 10.07 -14.85
CA THR A 86 7.42 10.94 -14.98
C THR A 86 6.28 10.73 -13.98
N SER A 87 6.34 11.53 -12.91
CA SER A 87 5.22 12.12 -12.15
C SER A 87 4.36 11.26 -11.20
N MET A 88 4.66 11.46 -9.90
CA MET A 88 3.77 11.38 -8.73
C MET A 88 3.50 10.00 -8.08
N ARG A 89 2.79 10.03 -6.93
CA ARG A 89 3.15 9.35 -5.66
C ARG A 89 2.00 8.52 -5.05
N LEU A 90 2.27 7.62 -4.07
CA LEU A 90 1.34 6.60 -3.48
C LEU A 90 2.03 5.85 -2.21
N LEU A 91 1.39 5.50 -1.02
CA LEU A 91 1.77 4.74 0.28
C LEU A 91 1.24 3.24 0.57
N THR A 92 2.08 2.25 1.00
CA THR A 92 2.04 0.72 1.01
C THR A 92 0.97 -0.21 1.67
N LEU A 93 0.89 -1.50 1.21
CA LEU A 93 0.53 -2.84 1.80
C LEU A 93 1.71 -3.71 1.35
N ILE A 94 2.13 -4.75 2.08
CA ILE A 94 3.23 -5.61 1.61
C ILE A 94 2.72 -6.98 1.19
N TYR A 95 2.60 -7.20 -0.12
CA TYR A 95 2.98 -8.49 -0.72
C TYR A 95 3.22 -8.40 -2.23
N LEU A 96 4.13 -9.25 -2.71
CA LEU A 96 4.51 -9.42 -4.11
C LEU A 96 4.70 -10.93 -4.38
N ALA A 97 4.06 -11.47 -5.41
CA ALA A 97 4.46 -12.68 -6.11
C ALA A 97 3.62 -12.74 -7.40
N ASP A 98 4.25 -13.16 -8.51
CA ASP A 98 3.65 -13.58 -9.79
C ASP A 98 2.29 -12.89 -10.12
N ASP A 99 2.23 -11.64 -10.55
CA ASP A 99 3.18 -10.96 -11.45
C ASP A 99 3.18 -9.43 -11.25
N ARG A 100 4.39 -8.84 -11.13
CA ARG A 100 4.74 -7.41 -11.27
C ARG A 100 4.14 -6.37 -10.29
N LEU A 101 4.93 -6.02 -9.26
CA LEU A 101 5.17 -4.63 -8.81
C LEU A 101 6.56 -4.51 -8.16
N ILE A 102 6.99 -3.27 -7.85
CA ILE A 102 8.36 -2.82 -7.47
C ILE A 102 9.40 -2.89 -8.61
N PRO A 103 10.55 -2.19 -8.51
CA PRO A 103 11.59 -2.16 -9.57
C PRO A 103 12.24 -3.51 -9.90
N LEU A 104 11.52 -4.38 -10.61
CA LEU A 104 11.99 -5.70 -10.98
C LEU A 104 13.22 -5.65 -11.89
N SER A 105 14.09 -6.65 -11.76
CA SER A 105 15.21 -6.89 -12.69
C SER A 105 14.74 -7.31 -14.10
N PHE A 106 13.44 -7.55 -14.30
CA PHE A 106 12.83 -7.91 -15.58
C PHE A 106 11.49 -7.20 -15.84
N ASN A 107 11.30 -6.75 -17.07
CA ASN A 107 9.99 -6.40 -17.68
C ASN A 107 9.15 -5.27 -17.03
N GLY A 108 9.80 -4.24 -16.47
CA GLY A 108 9.14 -3.11 -15.77
C GLY A 108 8.16 -2.22 -16.56
N ARG A 109 8.10 -2.28 -17.90
CA ARG A 109 7.25 -1.39 -18.72
C ARG A 109 5.76 -1.42 -18.35
N GLY A 110 5.23 -2.57 -17.91
CA GLY A 110 3.85 -2.68 -17.44
C GLY A 110 3.63 -1.99 -16.09
N ILE A 111 4.59 -2.14 -15.17
CA ILE A 111 4.58 -1.51 -13.84
C ILE A 111 4.55 0.01 -13.96
N ASP A 112 5.33 0.57 -14.89
CA ASP A 112 5.43 2.03 -15.07
C ASP A 112 4.13 2.64 -15.59
N ALA A 113 3.53 2.03 -16.62
CA ALA A 113 2.25 2.46 -17.18
C ALA A 113 1.08 2.30 -16.18
N LEU A 114 1.16 1.33 -15.26
CA LEU A 114 0.20 1.18 -14.17
C LEU A 114 0.37 2.28 -13.12
N ASN A 115 1.60 2.45 -12.60
CA ASN A 115 1.91 3.44 -11.55
C ASN A 115 1.57 4.88 -11.98
N GLN A 116 1.83 5.27 -13.24
CA GLN A 116 1.52 6.61 -13.75
C GLN A 116 0.02 6.99 -13.67
N ARG A 117 -0.89 6.01 -13.71
CA ARG A 117 -2.35 6.27 -13.67
C ARG A 117 -2.85 6.64 -12.27
N ILE A 118 -2.14 6.20 -11.24
CA ILE A 118 -2.71 6.10 -9.89
C ILE A 118 -2.65 7.42 -9.10
N PRO A 119 -1.72 8.37 -9.35
CA PRO A 119 -1.83 9.74 -8.85
C PRO A 119 -3.06 10.46 -9.40
N GLY A 120 -3.40 10.25 -10.68
CA GLY A 120 -4.63 10.77 -11.30
C GLY A 120 -5.87 10.18 -10.64
N TRP A 121 -5.94 8.85 -10.56
CA TRP A 121 -6.98 8.14 -9.80
C TRP A 121 -7.12 8.63 -8.35
N ALA A 122 -6.00 8.84 -7.65
CA ALA A 122 -6.01 9.29 -6.26
C ALA A 122 -6.62 10.68 -6.14
N ILE A 123 -6.32 11.60 -7.07
CA ILE A 123 -6.92 12.94 -7.15
C ILE A 123 -8.42 12.83 -7.48
N GLU A 124 -8.80 12.04 -8.48
CA GLU A 124 -10.20 11.80 -8.90
C GLU A 124 -11.06 11.20 -7.78
N GLN A 125 -10.49 10.31 -6.96
CA GLN A 125 -11.20 9.63 -5.88
C GLN A 125 -11.06 10.33 -4.52
N ASN A 126 -10.23 11.37 -4.37
CA ASN A 126 -9.99 12.03 -3.08
C ASN A 126 -11.26 12.75 -2.56
N SER A 127 -11.38 12.88 -1.23
CA SER A 127 -12.44 13.67 -0.60
C SER A 127 -12.03 14.18 0.77
N THR A 128 -12.60 15.29 1.24
CA THR A 128 -12.33 15.82 2.59
C THR A 128 -12.72 14.83 3.70
N ASN A 129 -13.82 14.10 3.51
CA ASN A 129 -14.36 13.18 4.52
C ASN A 129 -13.56 11.87 4.59
N SER A 130 -13.19 11.32 3.43
CA SER A 130 -12.36 10.11 3.29
C SER A 130 -11.17 10.46 2.40
N PRO A 131 -10.08 11.00 2.97
CA PRO A 131 -8.93 11.47 2.21
C PRO A 131 -8.10 10.30 1.66
N ILE A 132 -7.50 10.49 0.50
CA ILE A 132 -6.54 9.57 -0.12
C ILE A 132 -5.17 10.27 -0.15
N ILE A 133 -4.17 9.70 0.53
CA ILE A 133 -2.79 10.22 0.53
C ILE A 133 -1.79 9.21 -0.06
N VAL A 134 -0.70 9.79 -0.55
CA VAL A 134 0.07 9.26 -1.66
C VAL A 134 1.59 9.44 -1.44
N ALA A 135 2.24 8.46 -0.80
CA ALA A 135 3.63 8.53 -0.31
C ALA A 135 4.65 7.63 -1.04
N ASP A 136 4.98 8.04 -2.27
CA ASP A 136 6.00 7.49 -3.18
C ASP A 136 7.06 6.56 -2.56
N CYS A 137 6.98 5.27 -2.89
CA CYS A 137 7.99 4.25 -2.56
C CYS A 137 8.91 3.90 -3.78
N SER A 138 8.99 4.76 -4.80
CA SER A 138 9.66 4.47 -6.09
C SER A 138 11.16 4.80 -6.11
N CYS A 139 11.79 4.62 -7.28
CA CYS A 139 13.15 5.13 -7.53
C CYS A 139 13.28 6.65 -7.35
N SER A 140 12.19 7.43 -7.49
CA SER A 140 12.19 8.88 -7.21
C SER A 140 12.21 9.20 -5.71
N ALA A 141 11.96 8.20 -4.85
CA ALA A 141 12.18 8.24 -3.41
C ALA A 141 13.49 7.56 -2.97
N GLY A 142 14.34 7.16 -3.93
CA GLY A 142 15.64 6.52 -3.66
C GLY A 142 15.60 4.98 -3.59
N PHE A 143 14.49 4.34 -3.94
CA PHE A 143 14.41 2.87 -3.99
C PHE A 143 15.17 2.31 -5.21
N THR A 144 16.07 1.34 -5.04
CA THR A 144 16.88 0.78 -6.14
C THR A 144 16.69 -0.73 -6.33
N THR A 145 17.10 -1.26 -7.48
CA THR A 145 17.09 -2.71 -7.75
C THR A 145 18.03 -3.49 -6.81
N SER A 146 19.08 -2.86 -6.26
CA SER A 146 19.96 -3.46 -5.24
C SER A 146 19.31 -3.56 -3.86
N MET A 147 18.15 -2.92 -3.65
CA MET A 147 17.33 -3.08 -2.45
C MET A 147 16.40 -4.30 -2.55
N LEU A 148 16.59 -5.17 -3.56
CA LEU A 148 15.83 -6.40 -3.73
C LEU A 148 16.66 -7.63 -3.33
N ARG A 149 16.04 -8.58 -2.61
CA ARG A 149 16.69 -9.82 -2.15
C ARG A 149 16.65 -10.95 -3.19
N ASP A 150 15.61 -10.97 -4.01
CA ASP A 150 15.26 -12.04 -4.96
C ASP A 150 14.83 -11.47 -6.32
N GLY A 151 15.08 -10.17 -6.56
CA GLY A 151 14.64 -9.45 -7.75
C GLY A 151 13.16 -9.06 -7.77
N VAL A 152 12.37 -9.48 -6.76
CA VAL A 152 10.92 -9.21 -6.65
C VAL A 152 10.53 -8.53 -5.33
N HIS A 153 11.25 -8.75 -4.23
CA HIS A 153 10.89 -8.22 -2.91
C HIS A 153 12.01 -7.39 -2.25
N PRO A 154 11.67 -6.45 -1.35
CA PRO A 154 12.64 -5.68 -0.57
C PRO A 154 13.60 -6.53 0.29
N ASN A 155 14.80 -6.01 0.50
CA ASN A 155 15.66 -6.30 1.64
C ASN A 155 15.60 -5.15 2.67
N ASP A 156 16.34 -5.26 3.77
CA ASP A 156 16.40 -4.31 4.88
C ASP A 156 16.55 -2.84 4.43
N GLN A 157 17.30 -2.56 3.35
CA GLN A 157 17.46 -1.20 2.82
C GLN A 157 16.20 -0.71 2.11
N GLY A 158 15.53 -1.60 1.37
CA GLY A 158 14.25 -1.32 0.71
C GLY A 158 13.13 -1.12 1.73
N ASP A 159 13.08 -1.94 2.77
CA ASP A 159 12.14 -1.78 3.89
C ASP A 159 12.38 -0.46 4.62
N GLN A 160 13.64 -0.05 4.83
CA GLN A 160 13.97 1.27 5.37
C GLN A 160 13.55 2.43 4.44
N VAL A 161 13.65 2.30 3.11
CA VAL A 161 13.12 3.31 2.17
C VAL A 161 11.60 3.38 2.30
N ILE A 162 10.91 2.24 2.21
CA ILE A 162 9.46 2.14 2.36
C ILE A 162 9.04 2.81 3.68
N ALA A 163 9.54 2.34 4.83
CA ALA A 163 9.17 2.84 6.16
C ALA A 163 9.36 4.35 6.34
N ARG A 164 10.41 4.97 5.75
CA ARG A 164 10.62 6.43 5.77
C ARG A 164 9.51 7.19 5.04
N GLN A 165 8.96 6.62 3.98
CA GLN A 165 7.85 7.20 3.20
C GLN A 165 6.49 6.93 3.87
N LEU A 166 6.32 5.78 4.53
CA LEU A 166 5.06 5.43 5.22
C LEU A 166 4.87 6.17 6.54
N GLY A 167 5.88 6.08 7.41
CA GLY A 167 5.78 6.37 8.83
C GLY A 167 5.21 7.75 9.14
N PRO A 168 5.76 8.84 8.57
CA PRO A 168 5.31 10.20 8.86
C PRO A 168 3.83 10.43 8.54
N LEU A 169 3.29 9.79 7.50
CA LEU A 169 1.92 10.00 7.03
C LEU A 169 0.91 9.09 7.74
N LEU A 170 1.31 7.86 8.08
CA LEU A 170 0.54 7.02 9.00
C LEU A 170 0.46 7.67 10.38
N ILE A 171 1.57 8.17 10.92
CA ILE A 171 1.62 8.93 12.19
C ILE A 171 0.75 10.18 12.12
N LYS A 172 0.70 10.90 10.98
CA LYS A 172 -0.20 12.03 10.79
C LYS A 172 -1.66 11.57 10.92
N TYR A 173 -2.09 10.56 10.18
CA TYR A 173 -3.48 10.07 10.22
C TYR A 173 -3.89 9.51 11.59
N VAL A 174 -2.98 8.88 12.34
CA VAL A 174 -3.22 8.47 13.73
C VAL A 174 -3.44 9.70 14.62
N LYS A 175 -2.61 10.73 14.51
CA LYS A 175 -2.80 12.00 15.25
C LYS A 175 -4.09 12.72 14.87
N ASP A 176 -4.44 12.75 13.59
CA ASP A 176 -5.71 13.30 13.10
C ASP A 176 -6.89 12.57 13.78
N LEU A 177 -6.90 11.23 13.80
CA LEU A 177 -7.95 10.42 14.43
C LEU A 177 -8.07 10.62 15.95
N ILE A 178 -6.93 10.75 16.65
CA ILE A 178 -6.90 11.02 18.09
C ILE A 178 -7.56 12.37 18.38
N ALA A 179 -7.18 13.42 17.64
CA ALA A 179 -7.77 14.75 17.76
C ALA A 179 -9.26 14.79 17.35
N GLU A 180 -9.65 14.06 16.29
CA GLU A 180 -11.04 13.91 15.84
C GLU A 180 -11.95 13.16 16.84
N ARG A 181 -11.35 12.44 17.81
CA ARG A 181 -12.06 11.64 18.81
C ARG A 181 -11.98 12.18 20.24
N GLY A 182 -11.04 13.08 20.53
CA GLY A 182 -10.78 13.56 21.89
C GLY A 182 -10.14 12.49 22.79
N LEU A 183 -9.19 11.73 22.22
CA LEU A 183 -8.41 10.68 22.90
C LEU A 183 -7.01 11.18 23.34
#